data_AF-A0A2V5QSI6-F1
#
_entry.id   AF-A0A2V5QSI6-F1
#
_cell.length_a   1.000
_cell.length_b   1.000
_cell.length_c   1.000
_cell.angle_alpha   90.00
_cell.angle_beta   90.00
_cell.angle_gamma   90.00
#
_symmetry.space_group_name_H-M   'P 1'
#
loop_
_entity.id
_entity.type
_entity.pdbx_description
1 polymer ?
#
loop_
_entity_poly.entity_id
_entity_poly.type
_entity_poly.pdbx_seq_one_letter_code
_entity_poly.pdbx_strand_id
1 'polypeptide(L)'
;MDAAEKMTPTRERYGLLLTALAPVIPQILGSAFNIWYNTTVIEPLLTSPALKQRFFETVVLYNTVVYPIGVFFWLKRIFSFRDLFHRLRAGTATDSASLTQ
;
A
#
# COMPACT_ATOMS: atom_id res chain seq x y z
N MET A 1 -23.23 -11.66 -25.77
CA MET A 1 -22.26 -11.80 -24.66
C MET A 1 -21.45 -10.53 -24.65
N ASP A 2 -22.03 -9.41 -24.22
CA ASP A 2 -21.38 -8.10 -24.36
C ASP A 2 -21.28 -7.43 -23.00
N ALA A 3 -20.51 -8.11 -22.15
CA ALA A 3 -19.98 -7.61 -20.89
C ALA A 3 -18.87 -6.57 -21.14
N ALA A 4 -19.11 -5.64 -22.05
CA ALA A 4 -18.53 -4.31 -21.96
C ALA A 4 -19.27 -3.59 -20.82
N GLU A 5 -19.09 -4.10 -19.61
CA GLU A 5 -19.48 -3.47 -18.36
C GLU A 5 -18.96 -2.02 -18.46
N LYS A 6 -19.88 -1.07 -18.70
CA LYS A 6 -19.60 0.36 -18.87
C LYS A 6 -18.48 0.75 -17.91
N MET A 7 -17.25 0.94 -18.42
CA MET A 7 -16.17 1.48 -17.61
C MET A 7 -16.65 2.84 -17.15
N THR A 8 -16.96 2.96 -15.87
CA THR A 8 -17.42 4.23 -15.32
C THR A 8 -16.32 5.26 -15.54
N PRO A 9 -16.63 6.52 -15.93
CA PRO A 9 -15.62 7.55 -16.22
C PRO A 9 -14.64 7.77 -15.04
N THR A 10 -15.07 7.41 -13.83
CA THR A 10 -14.25 7.36 -12.61
C THR A 10 -13.12 6.32 -12.69
N ARG A 11 -13.37 5.11 -13.22
CA ARG A 11 -12.36 4.05 -13.37
C ARG A 11 -11.29 4.41 -14.41
N GLU A 12 -11.67 5.06 -15.52
CA GLU A 12 -10.72 5.53 -16.55
C GLU A 12 -9.84 6.68 -16.05
N ARG A 13 -10.40 7.55 -15.20
CA ARG A 13 -9.67 8.71 -14.68
C ARG A 13 -8.80 8.38 -13.46
N TYR A 14 -9.27 7.48 -12.60
CA TYR A 14 -8.66 7.20 -11.30
C TYR A 14 -8.16 5.75 -11.12
N GLY A 15 -8.16 4.93 -12.16
CA GLY A 15 -7.73 3.52 -12.08
C GLY A 15 -6.36 3.34 -11.40
N LEU A 16 -5.36 4.11 -11.83
CA LEU A 16 -4.02 4.08 -11.22
C LEU A 16 -4.02 4.50 -9.73
N LEU A 17 -4.83 5.51 -9.37
CA LEU A 17 -4.95 5.96 -8.00
C LEU A 17 -5.65 4.93 -7.11
N LEU A 18 -6.71 4.30 -7.62
CA LEU A 18 -7.42 3.22 -6.92
C LEU A 18 -6.49 2.03 -6.70
N THR A 19 -5.69 1.63 -7.70
CA THR A 19 -4.67 0.60 -7.54
C THR A 19 -3.60 0.99 -6.52
N ALA A 20 -3.14 2.25 -6.55
CA ALA A 20 -2.15 2.73 -5.60
C ALA A 20 -2.67 2.67 -4.16
N LEU A 21 -3.92 3.06 -3.92
CA LEU A 21 -4.53 3.14 -2.59
C LEU A 21 -5.06 1.80 -2.07
N ALA A 22 -5.31 0.83 -2.95
CA ALA A 22 -5.88 -0.46 -2.60
C ALA A 22 -5.16 -1.17 -1.43
N PRO A 23 -3.81 -1.25 -1.37
CA PRO A 23 -3.13 -1.79 -0.21
C PRO A 23 -2.85 -0.77 0.90
N VAL A 24 -2.86 0.54 0.60
CA VAL A 24 -2.51 1.58 1.58
C VAL A 24 -3.56 1.69 2.68
N ILE A 25 -4.85 1.66 2.32
CA ILE A 25 -5.94 1.75 3.30
C ILE A 25 -5.93 0.56 4.27
N PRO A 26 -5.93 -0.71 3.79
CA PRO A 26 -5.73 -1.87 4.65
C PRO A 26 -4.46 -1.79 5.49
N GLN A 27 -3.36 -1.25 4.95
CA GLN A 27 -2.11 -1.14 5.70
C GLN A 27 -2.22 -0.17 6.88
N ILE A 28 -2.87 0.98 6.70
CA ILE A 28 -3.08 1.95 7.78
C ILE A 28 -3.95 1.33 8.87
N LEU A 29 -5.06 0.69 8.48
CA LEU A 29 -5.95 0.02 9.43
C LEU A 29 -5.26 -1.14 10.16
N GLY A 30 -4.50 -1.96 9.43
CA GLY A 30 -3.74 -3.07 9.98
C GLY A 30 -2.64 -2.61 10.93
N SER A 31 -1.96 -1.49 10.63
CA SER A 31 -0.95 -0.89 11.50
C SER A 31 -1.56 -0.35 12.80
N ALA A 32 -2.69 0.36 12.72
CA ALA A 32 -3.42 0.84 13.89
C ALA A 32 -3.86 -0.34 14.78
N PHE A 33 -4.40 -1.40 14.17
CA PHE A 33 -4.76 -2.62 14.88
C PHE A 33 -3.54 -3.32 15.50
N ASN A 34 -2.42 -3.38 14.79
CA ASN A 34 -1.18 -3.98 15.27
C ASN A 34 -0.66 -3.26 16.53
N ILE A 35 -0.67 -1.91 16.53
CA ILE A 35 -0.28 -1.11 17.69
C ILE A 35 -1.22 -1.41 18.85
N TRP A 36 -2.53 -1.25 18.65
CA TRP A 36 -3.54 -1.46 19.69
C TRP A 36 -3.45 -2.86 20.31
N TYR A 37 -3.36 -3.88 19.48
CA TYR A 37 -3.27 -5.28 19.92
C TYR A 37 -1.99 -5.51 20.73
N ASN A 38 -0.84 -5.02 20.26
CA ASN A 38 0.41 -5.19 20.96
C ASN A 38 0.45 -4.44 22.30
N THR A 39 -0.15 -3.25 22.39
CA THR A 39 -0.19 -2.48 23.65
C THR A 39 -1.23 -3.01 24.64
N THR A 40 -2.41 -3.43 24.17
CA THR A 40 -3.53 -3.77 25.05
C THR A 40 -3.58 -5.26 25.40
N VAL A 41 -3.13 -6.14 24.49
CA VAL A 41 -3.21 -7.59 24.67
C VAL A 41 -1.85 -8.20 24.97
N ILE A 42 -0.79 -7.84 24.22
CA ILE A 42 0.51 -8.51 24.35
C ILE A 42 1.36 -7.94 25.47
N GLU A 43 1.50 -6.62 25.58
CA GLU A 43 2.33 -5.96 26.60
C GLU A 43 2.02 -6.42 28.04
N PRO A 44 0.74 -6.61 28.46
CA PRO A 44 0.41 -7.10 29.79
C PRO A 44 0.91 -8.52 30.08
N LEU A 45 1.07 -9.35 29.03
CA LEU A 45 1.53 -10.74 29.15
C LEU A 45 3.04 -10.85 29.33
N LEU A 46 3.79 -9.76 29.11
CA LEU A 46 5.24 -9.73 29.26
C LEU A 46 5.60 -9.56 30.74
N THR A 47 6.42 -10.47 31.27
CA THR A 47 6.73 -10.56 32.70
C THR A 47 7.85 -9.64 33.17
N SER A 48 8.79 -9.25 32.28
CA SER A 48 9.93 -8.40 32.65
C SER A 48 9.85 -7.00 32.03
N PRO A 49 10.22 -5.94 32.78
CA PRO A 49 10.24 -4.57 32.26
C PRO A 49 11.16 -4.39 31.05
N ALA A 50 12.33 -5.03 31.05
CA ALA A 50 13.27 -4.96 29.94
C ALA A 50 12.71 -5.56 28.64
N LEU A 51 11.91 -6.64 28.75
CA LEU A 51 11.26 -7.24 27.59
C LEU A 51 10.13 -6.35 27.05
N LYS A 52 9.34 -5.73 27.93
CA LYS A 52 8.30 -4.75 27.53
C LYS A 52 8.90 -3.59 26.74
N GLN A 53 10.00 -3.04 27.22
CA GLN A 53 10.67 -1.92 26.55
C GLN A 53 11.14 -2.30 25.14
N ARG A 54 11.88 -3.40 25.00
CA ARG A 54 12.37 -3.86 23.69
C ARG A 54 11.23 -4.21 22.73
N PHE A 55 10.17 -4.81 23.26
CA PHE A 55 8.98 -5.12 22.49
C PHE A 55 8.30 -3.85 21.97
N PHE A 56 8.09 -2.86 22.83
CA PHE A 56 7.51 -1.57 22.45
C PHE A 56 8.38 -0.84 21.40
N GLU A 57 9.70 -0.77 21.61
CA GLU A 57 10.64 -0.20 20.64
C GLU A 57 10.52 -0.87 19.27
N THR A 58 10.38 -2.19 19.24
CA THR A 58 10.20 -2.97 18.01
C THR A 58 8.87 -2.64 17.33
N VAL A 59 7.76 -2.62 18.09
CA VAL A 59 6.43 -2.28 17.57
C VAL A 59 6.44 -0.88 16.96
N VAL A 60 7.05 0.10 17.64
CA VAL A 60 7.20 1.46 17.14
C VAL A 60 8.05 1.49 15.87
N LEU A 61 9.21 0.82 15.85
CA LEU A 61 10.11 0.79 14.70
C LEU A 61 9.42 0.25 13.44
N TYR A 62 8.71 -0.88 13.56
CA TYR A 62 8.05 -1.48 12.41
C TYR A 62 6.92 -0.60 11.86
N ASN A 63 6.08 -0.05 12.75
CA ASN A 63 4.93 0.75 12.33
C ASN A 63 5.32 2.14 11.81
N THR A 64 6.40 2.74 12.32
CA THR A 64 6.81 4.11 11.95
C THR A 64 7.89 4.17 10.87
N VAL A 65 8.66 3.11 10.67
CA VAL A 65 9.77 3.08 9.71
C VAL A 65 9.55 2.01 8.65
N VAL A 66 9.41 0.74 9.04
CA VAL A 66 9.40 -0.38 8.08
C VAL A 66 8.15 -0.33 7.18
N TYR A 67 6.96 -0.20 7.76
CA TYR A 67 5.73 -0.14 6.98
C TYR A 67 5.64 1.11 6.07
N PRO A 68 5.98 2.33 6.54
CA PRO A 68 6.02 3.50 5.65
C PRO A 68 7.02 3.37 4.51
N ILE A 69 8.20 2.77 4.73
CA ILE A 69 9.16 2.50 3.66
C ILE A 69 8.57 1.55 2.61
N GLY A 70 7.89 0.48 3.04
CA GLY A 70 7.20 -0.44 2.15
C GLY A 70 6.12 0.25 1.31
N VAL A 71 5.27 1.05 1.96
CA VAL A 71 4.24 1.87 1.28
C VAL A 71 4.88 2.84 0.29
N PHE A 72 5.99 3.48 0.65
CA PHE A 72 6.71 4.39 -0.24
C PHE A 72 7.20 3.67 -1.50
N PHE A 73 7.85 2.51 -1.36
CA PHE A 73 8.31 1.73 -2.52
C PHE A 73 7.14 1.25 -3.39
N TRP A 74 6.04 0.82 -2.78
CA TRP A 74 4.82 0.47 -3.50
C TRP A 74 4.28 1.65 -4.32
N LEU A 75 4.08 2.80 -3.69
CA LEU A 75 3.57 4.00 -4.35
C LEU A 75 4.51 4.44 -5.47
N LYS A 76 5.82 4.44 -5.23
CA LYS A 76 6.84 4.76 -6.24
C LYS A 76 6.72 3.84 -7.45
N ARG A 77 6.55 2.53 -7.24
CA ARG A 77 6.40 1.55 -8.32
C ARG A 77 5.07 1.72 -9.06
N ILE A 78 3.96 1.99 -8.38
CA ILE A 78 2.69 2.22 -9.08
C ILE A 78 2.72 3.52 -9.89
N PHE A 79 3.27 4.60 -9.33
CA PHE A 79 3.35 5.86 -10.05
C PHE A 79 4.39 5.88 -11.18
N SER A 80 5.35 4.94 -11.22
CA SER A 80 6.21 4.79 -12.40
C SER A 80 5.43 4.37 -13.65
N PHE A 81 4.27 3.69 -13.48
CA PHE A 81 3.37 3.36 -14.58
C PHE A 81 2.46 4.52 -15.02
N ARG A 82 2.57 5.71 -14.41
CA ARG A 82 1.70 6.84 -14.73
C ARG A 82 1.75 7.24 -16.20
N ASP A 83 2.95 7.32 -16.77
CA ASP A 83 3.13 7.73 -18.16
C ASP A 83 2.61 6.65 -19.12
N LEU A 84 2.85 5.38 -18.81
CA LEU A 84 2.28 4.25 -19.54
C LEU A 84 0.75 4.27 -19.49
N PHE A 85 0.16 4.48 -18.31
CA PHE A 85 -1.28 4.56 -18.13
C PHE A 85 -1.90 5.70 -18.94
N HIS A 86 -1.24 6.87 -18.99
CA HIS A 86 -1.70 7.99 -19.83
C HIS A 86 -1.61 7.68 -21.32
N ARG A 87 -0.53 7.03 -21.79
CA ARG A 87 -0.38 6.62 -23.19
C ARG A 87 -1.41 5.57 -23.61
N LEU A 88 -1.67 4.58 -22.76
CA LEU A 88 -2.71 3.59 -22.98
C LEU A 88 -4.10 4.24 -23.03
N ARG A 89 -4.38 5.20 -22.15
CA ARG A 89 -5.65 5.94 -22.15
C ARG A 89 -5.82 6.84 -23.37
N ALA A 90 -4.72 7.36 -23.93
CA ALA A 90 -4.74 8.17 -25.14
C ALA A 90 -4.88 7.35 -26.44
N GLY A 91 -4.90 6.02 -26.36
CA GLY A 91 -5.02 5.14 -27.52
C GLY A 91 -3.75 5.07 -28.39
N THR A 92 -2.60 5.55 -27.89
CA THR A 92 -1.33 5.46 -28.60
C THR A 92 -0.74 4.06 -28.50
N ALA A 93 -0.31 3.48 -29.64
CA ALA A 93 0.34 2.18 -29.69
C ALA A 93 1.56 2.14 -28.76
N THR A 94 1.48 1.35 -27.69
CA THR A 94 2.58 1.12 -26.76
C THR A 94 3.53 0.06 -27.31
N ASP A 95 4.79 0.44 -27.51
CA ASP A 95 5.87 -0.47 -27.87
C ASP A 95 6.14 -1.43 -26.70
N SER A 96 6.03 -2.74 -26.93
CA SER A 96 6.17 -3.80 -25.92
C SER A 96 7.50 -3.74 -25.15
N ALA A 97 8.55 -3.19 -25.77
CA ALA A 97 9.85 -2.97 -25.13
C ALA A 97 9.82 -1.99 -23.94
N SER A 98 8.78 -1.15 -23.83
CA SER A 98 8.64 -0.17 -22.74
C SER A 98 8.02 -0.75 -21.45
N LEU A 99 7.57 -2.01 -21.47
CA LEU A 99 6.88 -2.66 -20.34
C LEU A 99 7.82 -3.41 -19.37
N THR A 100 9.12 -3.50 -19.67
CA THR A 100 10.09 -4.31 -18.92
C THR A 100 10.99 -3.52 -17.95
N GLN A 101 10.71 -2.23 -17.70
CA GLN A 101 11.42 -1.39 -16.69
C GLN A 101 10.71 -1.38 -15.32
#